data_AF-A0AAQ4F1H8-F1
#
_entry.id   AF-A0AAQ4F1H8-F1
#
_cell.length_a   1.000
_cell.length_b   1.000
_cell.length_c   1.000
_cell.angle_alpha   90.00
_cell.angle_beta   90.00
_cell.angle_gamma   90.00
#
_symmetry.space_group_name_H-M   'P 1'
#
loop_
_entity.id
_entity.type
_entity.pdbx_description
1 polymer ?
#
loop_
_entity_poly.entity_id
_entity_poly.type
_entity_poly.pdbx_seq_one_letter_code
_entity_poly.pdbx_strand_id
1 'polypeptide(L)'
;MCLTRIVHGLAKNSSIWWFSAQCGTLGISACKAIAANMEVNRRLCCITLGGPYFNEECLSVVSAATAKNPMIQIMGLAYQICRSMALEIRDSLRRNMSMMLQAVEFVLAPTVSKVEAQAFEKYKENPFYHLKQGKPTIS
;
A
#
# COMPACT_ATOMS: atom_id res chain seq x y z
N MET A 1 9.84 -4.36 -19.71
CA MET A 1 9.57 -2.99 -20.21
C MET A 1 8.13 -2.50 -19.98
N CYS A 2 7.08 -3.33 -20.11
CA CYS A 2 5.69 -2.88 -19.92
C CYS A 2 5.35 -2.52 -18.46
N LEU A 3 5.69 -3.38 -17.49
CA LEU A 3 5.34 -3.15 -16.07
C LEU A 3 5.93 -1.83 -15.53
N THR A 4 7.21 -1.54 -15.81
CA THR A 4 7.87 -0.30 -15.40
C THR A 4 7.10 0.94 -15.88
N ARG A 5 6.59 0.93 -17.13
CA ARG A 5 5.81 2.05 -17.68
C ARG A 5 4.46 2.17 -16.98
N ILE A 6 3.78 1.06 -16.72
CA ILE A 6 2.52 1.04 -15.97
C ILE A 6 2.73 1.61 -14.56
N VAL A 7 3.76 1.15 -13.86
CA VAL A 7 4.09 1.59 -12.50
C VAL A 7 4.47 3.07 -12.44
N HIS A 8 5.18 3.59 -13.46
CA HIS A 8 5.38 5.05 -13.60
C HIS A 8 4.08 5.80 -13.84
N GLY A 9 3.15 5.24 -14.63
CA GLY A 9 1.81 5.81 -14.82
C GLY A 9 1.03 5.85 -13.51
N LEU A 10 1.09 4.76 -12.73
CA LEU A 10 0.51 4.71 -11.40
C LEU A 10 1.10 5.78 -10.48
N ALA A 11 2.36 6.19 -10.65
CA ALA A 11 2.97 7.17 -9.74
C ALA A 11 2.29 8.55 -9.81
N LYS A 12 1.63 8.84 -10.94
CA LYS A 12 0.85 10.08 -11.17
C LYS A 12 -0.66 9.86 -11.04
N ASN A 13 -1.09 8.63 -10.75
CA ASN A 13 -2.49 8.29 -10.69
C ASN A 13 -3.09 8.67 -9.33
N SER A 14 -4.31 9.23 -9.36
CA SER A 14 -5.05 9.68 -8.18
C SER A 14 -6.29 8.84 -7.85
N SER A 15 -6.61 7.82 -8.64
CA SER A 15 -7.90 7.09 -8.60
C SER A 15 -7.80 5.58 -8.39
N ILE A 16 -6.69 4.98 -8.78
CA ILE A 16 -6.41 3.55 -8.70
C ILE A 16 -5.86 3.27 -7.31
N TRP A 17 -6.61 2.48 -6.56
CA TRP A 17 -6.27 2.04 -5.21
C TRP A 17 -5.85 0.57 -5.15
N TRP A 18 -6.17 -0.21 -6.20
CA TRP A 18 -5.78 -1.60 -6.38
C TRP A 18 -5.10 -1.79 -7.72
N PHE A 19 -3.90 -2.38 -7.70
CA PHE A 19 -3.20 -2.82 -8.91
C PHE A 19 -2.82 -4.30 -8.80
N SER A 20 -3.20 -5.09 -9.81
CA SER A 20 -2.77 -6.47 -9.97
C SER A 20 -2.21 -6.69 -11.35
N ALA A 21 -1.09 -7.40 -11.44
CA ALA A 21 -0.53 -7.83 -12.71
C ALA A 21 0.10 -9.21 -12.58
N GLN A 22 -0.16 -10.05 -13.57
CA GLN A 22 0.63 -11.26 -13.77
C GLN A 22 1.88 -10.90 -14.57
N CYS A 23 3.05 -11.18 -14.01
CA CYS A 23 4.33 -10.90 -14.64
C CYS A 23 5.27 -12.09 -14.46
N GLY A 24 6.14 -12.31 -15.44
CA GLY A 24 7.29 -13.21 -15.28
C GLY A 24 8.35 -12.56 -14.39
N THR A 25 9.54 -13.14 -14.34
CA THR A 25 10.65 -12.69 -13.50
C THR A 25 10.87 -11.17 -13.56
N LEU A 26 10.91 -10.53 -12.39
CA LEU A 26 11.21 -9.11 -12.28
C LEU A 26 12.71 -8.89 -12.13
N GLY A 27 13.27 -8.13 -13.06
CA GLY A 27 14.60 -7.56 -12.87
C GLY A 27 14.57 -6.39 -11.87
N ILE A 28 15.73 -6.08 -11.30
CA ILE A 28 15.88 -5.00 -10.31
C ILE A 28 15.32 -3.65 -10.77
N SER A 29 15.39 -3.34 -12.08
CA SER A 29 14.85 -2.09 -12.65
C SER A 29 13.34 -1.97 -12.43
N ALA A 30 12.60 -3.08 -12.50
CA ALA A 30 11.17 -3.08 -12.23
C ALA A 30 10.88 -2.90 -10.74
N CYS A 31 11.65 -3.56 -9.87
CA CYS A 31 11.55 -3.43 -8.41
C CYS A 31 11.83 -1.98 -7.95
N LYS A 32 12.85 -1.33 -8.52
CA LYS A 32 13.14 0.10 -8.29
C LYS A 32 12.00 1.02 -8.73
N ALA A 33 11.37 0.73 -9.88
CA ALA A 33 10.21 1.49 -10.32
C ALA A 33 9.01 1.33 -9.37
N ILE A 34 8.77 0.11 -8.86
CA ILE A 34 7.72 -0.16 -7.86
C ILE A 34 8.00 0.61 -6.58
N ALA A 35 9.23 0.57 -6.06
CA ALA A 35 9.62 1.34 -4.88
C ALA A 35 9.45 2.85 -5.10
N ALA A 36 9.94 3.40 -6.22
CA ALA A 36 9.78 4.81 -6.55
C ALA A 36 8.30 5.23 -6.64
N ASN A 37 7.43 4.36 -7.19
CA ASN A 37 6.00 4.57 -7.16
C ASN A 37 5.45 4.65 -5.73
N MET A 38 5.83 3.72 -4.84
CA MET A 38 5.41 3.75 -3.44
C MET A 38 5.92 4.99 -2.71
N GLU A 39 7.07 5.55 -3.08
CA GLU A 39 7.58 6.77 -2.44
C GLU A 39 6.68 7.98 -2.70
N VAL A 40 5.96 8.04 -3.82
CA VAL A 40 5.15 9.22 -4.20
C VAL A 40 3.64 8.96 -4.22
N ASN A 41 3.20 7.75 -4.54
CA ASN A 41 1.79 7.41 -4.64
C ASN A 41 1.19 7.20 -3.25
N ARG A 42 0.10 7.93 -2.96
CA ARG A 42 -0.66 7.87 -1.70
C ARG A 42 -2.08 7.32 -1.86
N ARG A 43 -2.46 6.90 -3.06
CA ARG A 43 -3.80 6.34 -3.37
C ARG A 43 -3.77 4.83 -3.49
N LEU A 44 -2.67 4.28 -3.98
CA LEU A 44 -2.47 2.85 -4.13
C LEU A 44 -2.35 2.20 -2.75
N CYS A 45 -3.25 1.27 -2.45
CA CYS A 45 -3.32 0.54 -1.18
C CYS A 45 -3.01 -0.95 -1.34
N CYS A 46 -3.25 -1.51 -2.54
CA CYS A 46 -3.04 -2.92 -2.84
C CYS A 46 -2.18 -3.08 -4.10
N ILE A 47 -1.11 -3.87 -4.00
CA ILE A 47 -0.26 -4.26 -5.13
C ILE A 47 -0.05 -5.77 -5.11
N THR A 48 -0.54 -6.47 -6.13
CA THR A 48 -0.34 -7.92 -6.27
C THR A 48 0.38 -8.23 -7.58
N LEU A 49 1.55 -8.83 -7.47
CA LEU A 49 2.38 -9.21 -8.61
C LEU A 49 2.45 -10.73 -8.64
N GLY A 50 1.64 -11.34 -9.50
CA GLY A 50 1.54 -12.80 -9.64
C GLY A 50 2.56 -13.33 -10.64
N GLY A 51 3.32 -14.36 -10.26
CA GLY A 51 4.32 -15.00 -11.13
C GLY A 51 5.80 -14.58 -10.99
N PRO A 52 6.17 -13.38 -10.52
CA PRO A 52 7.58 -13.02 -10.42
C PRO A 52 8.19 -13.51 -9.10
N TYR A 53 9.32 -14.20 -9.19
CA TYR A 53 10.17 -14.41 -8.03
C TYR A 53 10.96 -13.13 -7.74
N PHE A 54 10.74 -12.57 -6.56
CA PHE A 54 11.57 -11.49 -6.03
C PHE A 54 12.88 -12.09 -5.51
N ASN A 55 13.99 -11.66 -6.11
CA ASN A 55 15.32 -11.93 -5.55
C ASN A 55 15.59 -11.01 -4.34
N GLU A 56 16.71 -11.25 -3.66
CA GLU A 56 17.08 -10.53 -2.44
C GLU A 56 17.18 -9.01 -2.67
N GLU A 57 17.82 -8.58 -3.75
CA GLU A 57 17.96 -7.16 -4.09
C GLU A 57 16.59 -6.47 -4.30
N CYS A 58 15.67 -7.15 -5.00
CA CYS A 58 14.31 -6.67 -5.18
C CYS A 58 13.54 -6.59 -3.85
N LEU A 59 13.66 -7.59 -2.98
CA LEU A 59 13.02 -7.59 -1.65
C LEU A 59 13.54 -6.45 -0.79
N SER A 60 14.84 -6.17 -0.82
CA SER A 60 15.46 -5.08 -0.05
C SER A 60 14.86 -3.72 -0.43
N VAL A 61 14.80 -3.44 -1.74
CA VAL A 61 14.27 -2.19 -2.27
C VAL A 61 12.78 -2.04 -1.96
N VAL A 62 11.99 -3.10 -2.11
CA VAL A 62 10.55 -3.08 -1.82
C VAL A 62 10.26 -3.02 -0.32
N SER A 63 11.06 -3.68 0.53
CA SER A 63 10.95 -3.59 1.99
C SER A 63 11.10 -2.14 2.45
N ALA A 64 12.20 -1.49 2.03
CA ALA A 64 12.48 -0.10 2.39
C ALA A 64 11.35 0.86 1.93
N ALA A 65 10.81 0.64 0.73
CA ALA A 65 9.71 1.46 0.22
C ALA A 65 8.39 1.22 0.97
N THR A 66 8.08 -0.04 1.31
CA THR A 66 6.88 -0.40 2.09
C THR A 66 6.92 0.21 3.48
N ALA A 67 8.09 0.23 4.12
CA ALA A 67 8.26 0.83 5.44
C ALA A 67 7.94 2.34 5.43
N LYS A 68 8.30 3.05 4.36
CA LYS A 68 8.06 4.49 4.18
C LYS A 68 6.67 4.83 3.68
N ASN A 69 5.98 3.92 2.99
CA ASN A 69 4.64 4.17 2.48
C ASN A 69 3.57 3.58 3.42
N PRO A 70 2.86 4.41 4.20
CA PRO A 70 1.82 3.94 5.11
C PRO A 70 0.53 3.50 4.40
N MET A 71 0.34 3.85 3.13
CA MET A 71 -0.91 3.60 2.40
C MET A 71 -0.98 2.16 1.88
N ILE A 72 0.16 1.51 1.64
CA ILE A 72 0.19 0.12 1.19
C ILE A 72 -0.23 -0.80 2.34
N GLN A 73 -1.31 -1.53 2.12
CA GLN A 73 -1.96 -2.41 3.08
C GLN A 73 -1.82 -3.88 2.69
N ILE A 74 -1.87 -4.14 1.39
CA ILE A 74 -1.80 -5.48 0.83
C ILE A 74 -0.69 -5.52 -0.21
N MET A 75 0.22 -6.48 -0.05
CA MET A 75 1.23 -6.76 -1.05
C MET A 75 1.32 -8.26 -1.31
N GLY A 76 1.04 -8.65 -2.55
CA GLY A 76 1.20 -10.04 -3.01
C GLY A 76 2.49 -10.17 -3.81
N LEU A 77 3.47 -10.89 -3.26
CA LEU A 77 4.76 -11.18 -3.92
C LEU A 77 5.04 -12.69 -3.81
N ALA A 78 5.70 -13.27 -4.82
CA ALA A 78 6.32 -14.59 -4.70
C ALA A 78 7.82 -14.45 -4.43
N TYR A 79 8.36 -15.21 -3.46
CA TYR A 79 9.79 -15.22 -3.12
C TYR A 79 10.19 -16.61 -2.62
N GLN A 80 11.46 -16.99 -2.79
CA GLN A 80 11.92 -18.33 -2.41
C GLN A 80 12.45 -18.41 -0.97
N ILE A 81 13.45 -17.61 -0.57
CA ILE A 81 14.27 -17.98 0.60
C ILE A 81 14.65 -16.82 1.56
N CYS A 82 14.39 -15.54 1.24
CA CYS A 82 14.75 -14.46 2.19
C CYS A 82 13.63 -14.18 3.22
N ARG A 83 13.70 -14.86 4.38
CA ARG A 83 12.73 -14.69 5.46
C ARG A 83 12.77 -13.29 6.09
N SER A 84 13.94 -12.71 6.35
CA SER A 84 14.05 -11.45 7.11
C SER A 84 13.36 -10.27 6.41
N MET A 85 13.66 -10.01 5.14
CA MET A 85 13.04 -8.89 4.43
C MET A 85 11.56 -9.10 4.14
N ALA A 86 11.14 -10.35 3.92
CA ALA A 86 9.71 -10.66 3.82
C ALA A 86 8.99 -10.40 5.16
N LEU A 87 9.64 -10.65 6.30
CA LEU A 87 9.11 -10.30 7.63
C LEU A 87 9.02 -8.78 7.81
N GLU A 88 10.00 -8.00 7.36
CA GLU A 88 9.95 -6.53 7.41
C GLU A 88 8.80 -5.96 6.57
N ILE A 89 8.57 -6.49 5.36
CA ILE A 89 7.43 -6.14 4.53
C ILE A 89 6.14 -6.47 5.30
N ARG A 90 6.01 -7.69 5.81
CA ARG A 90 4.83 -8.12 6.58
C ARG A 90 4.58 -7.22 7.79
N ASP A 91 5.61 -6.87 8.55
CA ASP A 91 5.48 -6.05 9.74
C ASP A 91 5.10 -4.61 9.40
N SER A 92 5.63 -4.08 8.30
CA SER A 92 5.22 -2.79 7.74
C SER A 92 3.75 -2.78 7.32
N LEU A 93 3.30 -3.82 6.60
CA LEU A 93 1.89 -3.97 6.20
C LEU A 93 0.97 -4.08 7.42
N ARG A 94 1.37 -4.86 8.43
CA ARG A 94 0.61 -5.00 9.69
C ARG A 94 0.46 -3.66 10.41
N ARG A 95 1.55 -2.88 10.52
CA ARG A 95 1.51 -1.52 11.07
C ARG A 95 0.57 -0.61 10.27
N ASN A 96 0.64 -0.66 8.94
CA ASN A 96 -0.22 0.14 8.06
C ASN A 96 -1.70 -0.21 8.22
N MET A 97 -2.03 -1.51 8.27
CA MET A 97 -3.39 -1.98 8.54
C MET A 97 -3.89 -1.53 9.92
N SER A 98 -3.05 -1.64 10.96
CA SER A 98 -3.41 -1.18 12.30
C SER A 98 -3.74 0.31 12.34
N MET A 99 -2.98 1.15 11.65
CA MET A 99 -3.27 2.59 11.59
C MET A 99 -4.56 2.87 10.80
N MET A 100 -4.83 2.13 9.70
CA MET A 100 -6.10 2.27 9.00
C MET A 100 -7.27 1.90 9.91
N LEU A 101 -7.18 0.81 10.66
CA LEU A 101 -8.24 0.40 11.58
C LEU A 101 -8.51 1.47 12.64
N GLN A 102 -7.47 2.06 13.24
CA GLN A 102 -7.61 3.19 14.16
C GLN A 102 -8.29 4.41 13.51
N ALA A 103 -7.96 4.69 12.25
CA ALA A 103 -8.60 5.76 11.51
C ALA A 103 -10.08 5.46 11.20
N VAL A 104 -10.46 4.18 11.01
CA VAL A 104 -11.86 3.76 10.87
C VAL A 104 -12.58 3.89 12.21
N GLU A 105 -11.97 3.42 13.30
CA GLU A 105 -12.50 3.55 14.66
C GLU A 105 -12.78 5.02 15.01
N PHE A 106 -11.86 5.94 14.67
CA PHE A 106 -12.07 7.38 14.83
C PHE A 106 -13.39 7.87 14.23
N VAL A 107 -13.72 7.40 13.01
CA VAL A 107 -14.92 7.83 12.27
C VAL A 107 -16.20 7.24 12.88
N LEU A 108 -16.10 6.08 13.53
CA LEU A 108 -17.25 5.32 14.01
C LEU A 108 -17.51 5.49 15.50
N ALA A 109 -16.52 5.89 16.30
CA ALA A 109 -16.62 5.92 17.76
C ALA A 109 -17.21 7.24 18.32
N PRO A 110 -18.03 7.17 19.39
CA PRO A 110 -18.55 8.35 20.07
C PRO A 110 -17.53 9.01 21.03
N THR A 111 -16.46 8.31 21.40
CA THR A 111 -15.36 8.84 22.22
C THR A 111 -14.04 8.63 21.50
N VAL A 112 -13.19 9.66 21.52
CA VAL A 112 -12.04 9.80 20.61
C VAL A 112 -10.72 9.82 21.38
N SER A 113 -9.72 9.06 20.91
CA SER A 113 -8.34 9.18 21.36
C SER A 113 -7.47 10.02 20.41
N LYS A 114 -6.40 10.62 20.92
CA LYS A 114 -5.44 11.41 20.12
C LYS A 114 -4.78 10.57 19.02
N VAL A 115 -4.56 9.28 19.26
CA VAL A 115 -3.92 8.34 18.32
C VAL A 115 -4.83 8.08 17.12
N GLU A 116 -6.11 7.83 17.37
CA GLU A 116 -7.13 7.66 16.35
C GLU A 116 -7.27 8.91 15.45
N ALA A 117 -7.26 10.11 16.05
CA ALA A 117 -7.33 11.36 15.30
C ALA A 117 -6.13 11.54 14.35
N GLN A 118 -4.92 11.25 14.83
CA GLN A 118 -3.70 11.32 14.01
C GLN A 118 -3.71 10.29 12.87
N ALA A 119 -4.21 9.09 13.15
CA ALA A 119 -4.39 8.08 12.13
C ALA A 119 -5.41 8.54 11.07
N PHE A 120 -6.56 9.08 11.50
CA PHE A 120 -7.56 9.62 10.57
C PHE A 120 -7.00 10.72 9.69
N GLU A 121 -6.28 11.71 10.23
CA GLU A 121 -5.65 12.76 9.44
C GLU A 121 -4.73 12.22 8.33
N LYS A 122 -4.06 11.09 8.62
CA LYS A 122 -3.17 10.42 7.66
C LYS A 122 -3.92 9.66 6.57
N TYR A 123 -5.12 9.15 6.86
CA TYR A 123 -5.91 8.32 5.95
C TYR A 123 -7.19 8.99 5.41
N LYS A 124 -7.51 10.23 5.79
CA LYS A 124 -8.75 10.91 5.38
C LYS A 124 -8.94 11.04 3.86
N GLU A 125 -7.84 11.04 3.10
CA GLU A 125 -7.86 11.06 1.63
C GLU A 125 -7.82 9.65 1.01
N ASN A 126 -7.81 8.61 1.84
CA ASN A 126 -7.85 7.24 1.36
C ASN A 126 -9.22 6.94 0.75
N PRO A 127 -9.30 6.33 -0.45
CA PRO A 127 -10.55 5.95 -1.09
C PRO A 127 -11.54 5.20 -0.19
N PHE A 128 -11.07 4.44 0.80
CA PHE A 128 -11.96 3.75 1.75
C PHE A 128 -12.88 4.68 2.56
N TYR A 129 -12.51 5.95 2.79
CA TYR A 129 -13.33 6.92 3.53
C TYR A 129 -14.30 7.71 2.65
N HIS A 130 -14.10 7.74 1.34
CA HIS A 130 -14.99 8.44 0.42
C HIS A 130 -16.30 7.68 0.13
N LEU A 131 -16.48 6.48 0.70
CA LEU A 131 -17.69 5.66 0.53
C LEU A 131 -18.90 6.09 1.38
N LYS A 132 -18.80 7.13 2.23
CA LYS A 132 -19.90 7.61 3.08
C LYS A 132 -20.20 9.11 2.96
N GLN A 133 -20.34 9.64 1.74
CA GLN A 133 -21.04 10.93 1.54
C GLN A 133 -22.53 10.78 1.17
N GLY A 134 -23.13 9.61 1.39
CA GLY A 134 -24.58 9.49 1.55
C GLY A 134 -24.93 9.58 3.03
N LYS A 135 -25.21 10.78 3.55
CA LYS A 135 -25.90 10.91 4.84
C LYS A 135 -27.29 10.26 4.69
N PRO A 136 -27.74 9.39 5.60
CA PRO A 136 -29.17 9.13 5.71
C PRO A 136 -29.81 10.43 6.22
N THR A 137 -30.53 11.12 5.36
CA THR A 137 -31.56 12.08 5.78
C THR A 137 -32.58 11.30 6.59
N ILE A 138 -32.57 11.49 7.90
CA ILE A 138 -33.72 11.20 8.74
C ILE A 138 -34.68 12.36 8.48
N SER A 139 -35.72 12.09 7.69
CA SER A 139 -36.97 12.84 7.67
C SER A 139 -38.05 11.95 8.24
#